data_AF-M2RD12-F1
#
_entry.id   AF-M2RD12-F1
#
_cell.length_a   1.000
_cell.length_b   1.000
_cell.length_c   1.000
_cell.angle_alpha   90.00
_cell.angle_beta   90.00
_cell.angle_gamma   90.00
#
_symmetry.space_group_name_H-M   'P 1'
#
loop_
_entity.id
_entity.type
_entity.pdbx_description
1 polymer ?
#
loop_
_entity_poly.entity_id
_entity_poly.type
_entity_poly.pdbx_seq_one_letter_code
_entity_poly.pdbx_strand_id
1 'polypeptide(L)'
;TPETARITHDKLCSRIRTKLSEHDRKKGFIYVFRDENRKEDVWKIGVTERVYNERMEEHINCCKLKPVVAHVSAQVIQNCNLLERLIHRDLCYEVRYRSCPNKTKGHNEWFAVSKDMAVETAKKWERFIHEGKPYDSQGNLNVVWSYVLEQRSPAALDVHNMSHDARHEQWAAILAPPTYSDYFHAYLAYARSELKATYDWVYMFFWQLSTILYSLHTLALCKNRPAFYALVFVLGCAVLPNFRLQSTEKQKVSSPKK
;
A
#
# COMPACT_ATOMS: atom_id res chain seq x y z
N THR A 1 -22.02 4.05 13.93
CA THR A 1 -22.66 3.71 12.64
C THR A 1 -21.90 2.54 12.03
N PRO A 2 -22.60 1.51 11.51
CA PRO A 2 -21.95 0.38 10.83
C PRO A 2 -21.10 0.91 9.66
N GLU A 3 -19.92 0.34 9.48
CA GLU A 3 -19.05 0.69 8.36
C GLU A 3 -19.72 0.23 7.05
N THR A 4 -19.94 1.14 6.10
CA THR A 4 -20.57 0.80 4.82
C THR A 4 -19.56 0.11 3.90
N ALA A 5 -20.04 -0.66 2.92
CA ALA A 5 -19.18 -1.34 1.94
C ALA A 5 -18.24 -0.37 1.22
N ARG A 6 -18.72 0.83 0.88
CA ARG A 6 -17.91 1.92 0.30
C ARG A 6 -16.74 2.31 1.21
N ILE A 7 -17.02 2.60 2.48
CA ILE A 7 -15.99 3.02 3.43
C ILE A 7 -14.93 1.92 3.59
N THR A 8 -15.37 0.65 3.65
CA THR A 8 -14.45 -0.49 3.71
C THR A 8 -13.58 -0.58 2.45
N HIS A 9 -14.16 -0.42 1.26
CA HIS A 9 -13.44 -0.38 -0.01
C HIS A 9 -12.39 0.73 -0.02
N ASP A 10 -12.78 1.96 0.33
CA ASP A 10 -11.88 3.13 0.35
C ASP A 10 -10.70 2.91 1.31
N LYS A 11 -10.96 2.32 2.49
CA LYS A 11 -9.90 2.00 3.45
C LYS A 11 -8.97 0.90 2.98
N LEU A 12 -9.47 -0.13 2.28
CA LEU A 12 -8.62 -1.15 1.66
C LEU A 12 -7.73 -0.52 0.59
N CYS A 13 -8.32 0.25 -0.32
CA CYS A 13 -7.63 1.00 -1.36
C CYS A 13 -6.55 1.93 -0.78
N SER A 14 -6.89 2.71 0.24
CA SER A 14 -5.96 3.61 0.94
C SER A 14 -4.84 2.83 1.62
N ARG A 15 -5.17 1.74 2.32
CA ARG A 15 -4.20 0.92 3.03
C ARG A 15 -3.20 0.28 2.09
N ILE A 16 -3.64 -0.26 0.96
CA ILE A 16 -2.75 -0.90 -0.02
C ILE A 16 -1.77 0.12 -0.62
N ARG A 17 -2.24 1.33 -0.93
CA ARG A 17 -1.42 2.41 -1.51
C ARG A 17 -0.44 3.04 -0.53
N THR A 18 -0.71 2.97 0.77
CA THR A 18 0.17 3.52 1.79
C THR A 18 1.46 2.71 1.91
N LYS A 19 2.60 3.39 1.88
CA LYS A 19 3.93 2.81 2.07
C LYS A 19 3.96 1.90 3.29
N LEU A 20 4.61 0.74 3.15
CA LEU A 20 4.75 -0.23 4.25
C LEU A 20 5.56 0.36 5.40
N SER A 21 5.06 0.14 6.62
CA SER A 21 5.81 0.39 7.85
C SER A 21 6.74 -0.79 8.16
N GLU A 22 7.73 -0.58 9.04
CA GLU A 22 8.58 -1.68 9.52
C GLU A 22 7.79 -2.80 10.21
N HIS A 23 6.65 -2.46 10.84
CA HIS A 23 5.73 -3.45 11.39
C HIS A 23 5.05 -4.27 10.28
N ASP A 24 4.73 -3.68 9.13
CA ASP A 24 4.12 -4.44 8.02
C ASP A 24 5.06 -5.50 7.50
N ARG A 25 6.32 -5.13 7.31
CA ARG A 25 7.37 -5.90 6.58
C ARG A 25 7.82 -7.18 7.29
N LYS A 26 7.16 -7.54 8.39
CA LYS A 26 7.39 -8.77 9.13
C LYS A 26 6.99 -9.98 8.30
N LYS A 27 7.64 -11.10 8.63
CA LYS A 27 7.44 -12.40 7.99
C LYS A 27 6.71 -13.31 8.96
N GLY A 28 5.80 -14.12 8.47
CA GLY A 28 5.03 -14.99 9.36
C GLY A 28 4.08 -15.93 8.64
N PHE A 29 3.27 -16.62 9.43
CA PHE A 29 2.23 -17.54 8.97
C PHE A 29 0.86 -16.95 9.26
N ILE A 30 -0.06 -17.06 8.30
CA ILE A 30 -1.49 -16.78 8.51
C ILE A 30 -2.18 -18.07 8.91
N TYR A 31 -3.14 -17.98 9.83
CA TYR A 31 -3.94 -19.12 10.25
C TYR A 31 -5.41 -18.75 10.45
N VAL A 32 -6.26 -19.76 10.29
CA VAL A 32 -7.70 -19.71 10.50
C VAL A 32 -8.11 -20.89 11.37
N PHE A 33 -8.75 -20.63 12.50
CA PHE A 33 -9.28 -21.68 13.37
C PHE A 33 -10.55 -21.24 14.10
N ARG A 34 -11.31 -22.19 14.62
CA ARG A 34 -12.43 -21.93 15.54
C ARG A 34 -12.24 -22.64 16.87
N ASP A 35 -13.01 -22.27 17.87
CA ASP A 35 -13.04 -22.95 19.17
C ASP A 35 -14.14 -24.00 19.20
N GLU A 36 -13.79 -25.28 19.31
CA GLU A 36 -14.73 -26.41 19.37
C GLU A 36 -15.65 -26.36 20.59
N ASN A 37 -15.18 -25.75 21.69
CA ASN A 37 -15.95 -25.66 22.93
C ASN A 37 -17.19 -24.77 22.80
N ARG A 38 -17.31 -24.02 21.69
CA ARG A 38 -18.42 -23.08 21.46
C ARG A 38 -19.24 -23.51 20.25
N LYS A 39 -20.55 -23.39 20.38
CA LYS A 39 -21.52 -23.68 19.31
C LYS A 39 -21.58 -22.60 18.22
N GLU A 40 -21.04 -21.42 18.49
CA GLU A 40 -21.01 -20.31 17.54
C GLU A 40 -20.03 -20.59 16.40
N ASP A 41 -20.50 -20.52 15.16
CA ASP A 41 -19.66 -20.57 13.98
C ASP A 41 -18.97 -19.22 13.76
N VAL A 42 -17.94 -18.96 14.57
CA VAL A 42 -17.04 -17.82 14.38
C VAL A 42 -15.61 -18.28 14.28
N TRP A 43 -14.89 -17.66 13.35
CA TRP A 43 -13.54 -18.04 12.97
C TRP A 43 -12.56 -16.97 13.40
N LYS A 44 -11.49 -17.39 14.08
CA LYS A 44 -10.34 -16.55 14.32
C LYS A 44 -9.47 -16.53 13.09
N ILE A 45 -9.05 -15.35 12.69
CA ILE A 45 -8.05 -15.17 11.64
C ILE A 45 -6.93 -14.33 12.24
N GLY A 46 -5.70 -14.83 12.16
CA GLY A 46 -4.56 -14.04 12.61
C GLY A 46 -3.23 -14.54 12.10
N VAL A 47 -2.19 -13.74 12.34
CA VAL A 47 -0.81 -14.08 11.96
C VAL A 47 0.08 -14.39 13.14
N THR A 48 1.22 -15.01 12.84
CA THR A 48 2.31 -15.23 13.79
C THR A 48 3.66 -15.11 13.09
N GLU A 49 4.57 -14.37 13.70
CA GLU A 49 5.97 -14.26 13.26
C GLU A 49 6.83 -15.44 13.76
N ARG A 50 6.30 -16.23 14.71
CA ARG A 50 6.94 -17.39 15.31
C ARG A 50 6.42 -18.69 14.70
N VAL A 51 6.98 -19.82 15.13
CA VAL A 51 6.49 -21.15 14.76
C VAL A 51 5.00 -21.26 15.10
N TYR A 52 4.20 -21.73 14.15
CA TYR A 52 2.74 -21.79 14.29
C TYR A 52 2.28 -22.58 15.53
N ASN A 53 2.93 -23.70 15.82
CA ASN A 53 2.57 -24.57 16.95
C ASN A 53 2.71 -23.85 18.29
N GLU A 54 3.78 -23.08 18.49
CA GLU A 54 3.98 -22.28 19.71
C GLU A 54 2.85 -21.25 19.89
N ARG A 55 2.46 -20.57 18.80
CA ARG A 55 1.36 -19.61 18.84
C ARG A 55 0.02 -20.30 19.17
N MET A 56 -0.17 -21.52 18.69
CA MET A 56 -1.38 -22.29 18.97
C MET A 56 -1.45 -22.71 20.44
N GLU A 57 -0.34 -23.16 21.01
CA GLU A 57 -0.23 -23.48 22.44
C GLU A 57 -0.52 -22.25 23.31
N GLU A 58 -0.02 -21.07 22.93
CA GLU A 58 -0.37 -19.83 23.62
C GLU A 58 -1.88 -19.56 23.60
N HIS A 59 -2.56 -19.76 22.45
CA HIS A 59 -4.01 -19.59 22.38
C HIS A 59 -4.75 -20.58 23.27
N ILE A 60 -4.36 -21.86 23.27
CA ILE A 60 -4.93 -22.90 24.14
C ILE A 60 -4.76 -22.50 25.61
N ASN A 61 -3.55 -22.12 26.00
CA ASN A 61 -3.22 -21.83 27.39
C ASN A 61 -3.83 -20.51 27.89
N CYS A 62 -3.79 -19.46 27.06
CA CYS A 62 -4.26 -18.12 27.38
C CYS A 62 -5.79 -17.99 27.26
N CYS A 63 -6.39 -18.56 26.23
CA CYS A 63 -7.81 -18.37 25.95
C CYS A 63 -8.68 -19.56 26.41
N LYS A 64 -8.06 -20.65 26.87
CA LYS A 64 -8.74 -21.89 27.31
C LYS A 64 -9.69 -22.45 26.23
N LEU A 65 -9.24 -22.39 24.98
CA LEU A 65 -9.99 -22.84 23.81
C LEU A 65 -9.48 -24.20 23.30
N LYS A 66 -10.33 -24.90 22.54
CA LYS A 66 -9.97 -26.13 21.82
C LYS A 66 -9.98 -25.85 20.32
N PRO A 67 -8.83 -25.62 19.67
CA PRO A 67 -8.78 -25.08 18.32
C PRO A 67 -9.06 -26.17 17.27
N VAL A 68 -10.00 -25.89 16.37
CA VAL A 68 -10.21 -26.64 15.13
C VAL A 68 -9.65 -25.81 13.98
N VAL A 69 -8.53 -26.25 13.44
CA VAL A 69 -7.79 -25.53 12.38
C VAL A 69 -8.47 -25.76 11.04
N ALA A 70 -8.78 -24.68 10.32
CA ALA A 70 -9.28 -24.75 8.95
C ALA A 70 -8.22 -24.41 7.92
N HIS A 71 -7.25 -23.57 8.26
CA HIS A 71 -6.18 -23.18 7.36
C HIS A 71 -4.94 -22.70 8.12
N VAL A 72 -3.78 -23.02 7.58
CA VAL A 72 -2.48 -22.41 7.91
C VAL A 72 -1.75 -22.22 6.58
N SER A 73 -1.08 -21.10 6.38
CA SER A 73 -0.25 -20.92 5.18
C SER A 73 0.85 -21.98 5.13
N ALA A 74 1.05 -22.57 3.95
CA ALA A 74 2.04 -23.61 3.75
C ALA A 74 3.49 -23.09 3.87
N GLN A 75 3.67 -21.78 3.74
CA GLN A 75 4.96 -21.12 3.71
C GLN A 75 4.94 -19.80 4.48
N VAL A 76 6.14 -19.27 4.73
CA VAL A 76 6.33 -17.96 5.37
C VAL A 76 5.95 -16.85 4.39
N ILE A 77 5.00 -16.01 4.79
CA ILE A 77 4.48 -14.91 4.00
C ILE A 77 5.21 -13.62 4.36
N GLN A 78 5.68 -12.90 3.33
CA GLN A 78 6.19 -11.54 3.49
C GLN A 78 5.05 -10.58 3.83
N ASN A 79 5.34 -9.49 4.50
CA ASN A 79 4.35 -8.47 4.84
C ASN A 79 3.13 -9.02 5.62
N CYS A 80 3.34 -10.01 6.49
CA CYS A 80 2.23 -10.76 7.11
C CYS A 80 1.30 -9.89 7.96
N ASN A 81 1.84 -8.84 8.59
CA ASN A 81 1.04 -7.93 9.41
C ASN A 81 0.19 -6.97 8.56
N LEU A 82 0.58 -6.73 7.29
CA LEU A 82 -0.32 -6.08 6.33
C LEU A 82 -1.43 -7.04 5.93
N LEU A 83 -1.07 -8.29 5.57
CA LEU A 83 -2.02 -9.34 5.19
C LEU A 83 -3.16 -9.48 6.21
N GLU A 84 -2.82 -9.62 7.49
CA GLU A 84 -3.80 -9.70 8.58
C GLU A 84 -4.75 -8.49 8.57
N ARG A 85 -4.20 -7.28 8.49
CA ARG A 85 -4.99 -6.04 8.49
C ARG A 85 -5.92 -5.93 7.29
N LEU A 86 -5.50 -6.39 6.13
CA LEU A 86 -6.33 -6.40 4.92
C LEU A 86 -7.49 -7.39 5.08
N ILE A 87 -7.24 -8.60 5.58
CA ILE A 87 -8.28 -9.59 5.85
C ILE A 87 -9.28 -9.07 6.89
N HIS A 88 -8.78 -8.54 8.02
CA HIS A 88 -9.64 -8.00 9.07
C HIS A 88 -10.48 -6.82 8.59
N ARG A 89 -9.92 -5.98 7.71
CA ARG A 89 -10.67 -4.89 7.08
C ARG A 89 -11.71 -5.40 6.11
N ASP A 90 -11.39 -6.40 5.29
CA ASP A 90 -12.31 -7.02 4.34
C ASP A 90 -13.51 -7.67 5.05
N LEU A 91 -13.31 -8.21 6.25
CA LEU A 91 -14.36 -8.85 7.05
C LEU A 91 -14.88 -7.98 8.22
N CYS A 92 -14.60 -6.67 8.23
CA CYS A 92 -14.84 -5.84 9.40
C CYS A 92 -16.33 -5.76 9.82
N TYR A 93 -17.25 -6.00 8.89
CA TYR A 93 -18.69 -6.00 9.13
C TYR A 93 -19.18 -7.23 9.91
N GLU A 94 -18.40 -8.32 9.94
CA GLU A 94 -18.72 -9.55 10.69
C GLU A 94 -17.85 -9.76 11.93
N VAL A 95 -17.12 -8.72 12.37
CA VAL A 95 -16.30 -8.81 13.59
C VAL A 95 -17.19 -9.17 14.78
N ARG A 96 -16.70 -10.11 15.60
CA ARG A 96 -17.27 -10.48 16.89
C ARG A 96 -16.19 -10.33 17.94
N TYR A 97 -16.47 -9.50 18.95
CA TYR A 97 -15.59 -9.40 20.10
C TYR A 97 -15.67 -10.68 20.94
N ARG A 98 -14.52 -11.20 21.36
CA ARG A 98 -14.43 -12.31 22.30
C ARG A 98 -13.64 -11.94 23.54
N SER A 99 -14.25 -12.07 24.71
CA SER A 99 -13.53 -11.94 25.98
C SER A 99 -12.45 -13.03 26.09
N CYS A 100 -11.36 -12.68 26.77
CA CYS A 100 -10.27 -13.60 27.07
C CYS A 100 -10.01 -13.56 28.58
N PRO A 101 -10.04 -14.71 29.29
CA PRO A 101 -9.84 -14.74 30.73
C PRO A 101 -8.50 -14.13 31.18
N ASN A 102 -7.47 -14.26 30.34
CA ASN A 102 -6.11 -13.83 30.65
C ASN A 102 -5.73 -12.48 30.03
N LYS A 103 -6.67 -11.73 29.46
CA LYS A 103 -6.41 -10.39 28.89
C LYS A 103 -7.41 -9.35 29.37
N THR A 104 -6.90 -8.17 29.72
CA THR A 104 -7.70 -6.98 30.04
C THR A 104 -8.55 -6.51 28.87
N LYS A 105 -8.08 -6.71 27.63
CA LYS A 105 -8.86 -6.50 26.41
C LYS A 105 -9.05 -7.85 25.72
N GLY A 106 -10.28 -8.14 25.32
CA GLY A 106 -10.60 -9.32 24.52
C GLY A 106 -10.06 -9.22 23.09
N HIS A 107 -10.40 -10.22 22.29
CA HIS A 107 -9.98 -10.36 20.91
C HIS A 107 -11.05 -9.80 19.95
N ASN A 108 -10.62 -8.97 19.02
CA ASN A 108 -11.42 -8.43 17.91
C ASN A 108 -11.15 -9.14 16.57
N GLU A 109 -10.41 -10.25 16.62
CA GLU A 109 -9.89 -10.99 15.46
C GLU A 109 -10.75 -12.23 15.18
N TRP A 110 -12.04 -12.20 15.55
CA TRP A 110 -13.01 -13.28 15.35
C TRP A 110 -14.14 -12.79 14.46
N PHE A 111 -14.59 -13.62 13.53
CA PHE A 111 -15.52 -13.24 12.47
C PHE A 111 -16.68 -14.24 12.38
N ALA A 112 -17.92 -13.73 12.35
CA ALA A 112 -19.13 -14.53 12.16
C ALA A 112 -19.41 -14.78 10.67
N VAL A 113 -18.56 -15.60 10.07
CA VAL A 113 -18.62 -15.98 8.64
C VAL A 113 -18.56 -17.50 8.51
N SER A 114 -18.91 -18.01 7.33
CA SER A 114 -18.73 -19.44 7.05
C SER A 114 -17.24 -19.82 7.07
N LYS A 115 -16.96 -21.12 7.27
CA LYS A 115 -15.59 -21.67 7.16
C LYS A 115 -14.96 -21.30 5.82
N ASP A 116 -15.72 -21.49 4.74
CA ASP A 116 -15.24 -21.30 3.38
C ASP A 116 -14.92 -19.83 3.15
N MET A 117 -15.80 -18.90 3.55
CA MET A 117 -15.53 -17.46 3.44
C MET A 117 -14.27 -17.05 4.22
N ALA A 118 -14.08 -17.55 5.45
CA ALA A 118 -12.87 -17.24 6.23
C ALA A 118 -11.59 -17.72 5.54
N VAL A 119 -11.59 -18.96 5.04
CA VAL A 119 -10.43 -19.56 4.37
C VAL A 119 -10.17 -18.91 3.01
N GLU A 120 -11.20 -18.68 2.20
CA GLU A 120 -11.09 -18.05 0.90
C GLU A 120 -10.61 -16.61 1.01
N THR A 121 -11.09 -15.86 2.00
CA THR A 121 -10.58 -14.51 2.27
C THR A 121 -9.09 -14.54 2.60
N ALA A 122 -8.66 -15.42 3.50
CA ALA A 122 -7.25 -15.56 3.86
C ALA A 122 -6.39 -15.89 2.64
N LYS A 123 -6.79 -16.89 1.85
CA LYS A 123 -6.09 -17.31 0.62
C LYS A 123 -6.07 -16.21 -0.45
N LYS A 124 -7.18 -15.47 -0.63
CA LYS A 124 -7.27 -14.36 -1.59
C LYS A 124 -6.21 -13.31 -1.32
N TRP A 125 -6.10 -12.86 -0.07
CA TRP A 125 -5.10 -11.86 0.32
C TRP A 125 -3.69 -12.44 0.40
N GLU A 126 -3.53 -13.72 0.76
CA GLU A 126 -2.24 -14.41 0.72
C GLU A 126 -1.65 -14.43 -0.70
N ARG A 127 -2.45 -14.81 -1.71
CA ARG A 127 -2.03 -14.79 -3.12
C ARG A 127 -1.62 -13.38 -3.56
N PHE A 128 -2.41 -12.37 -3.23
CA PHE A 128 -2.08 -10.98 -3.54
C PHE A 128 -0.71 -10.60 -2.98
N ILE A 129 -0.43 -10.89 -1.72
CA ILE A 129 0.81 -10.49 -1.05
C ILE A 129 2.00 -11.34 -1.49
N HIS A 130 1.84 -12.66 -1.56
CA HIS A 130 2.93 -13.60 -1.80
C HIS A 130 3.25 -13.78 -3.29
N GLU A 131 2.24 -14.10 -4.10
CA GLU A 131 2.40 -14.35 -5.54
C GLU A 131 2.45 -13.03 -6.30
N GLY A 132 1.54 -12.11 -5.96
CA GLY A 132 1.43 -10.81 -6.63
C GLY A 132 2.60 -9.85 -6.37
N LYS A 133 3.37 -10.05 -5.29
CA LYS A 133 4.52 -9.22 -4.87
C LYS A 133 4.29 -7.72 -5.10
N PRO A 134 3.26 -7.13 -4.47
CA PRO A 134 2.76 -5.82 -4.86
C PRO A 134 3.66 -4.65 -4.44
N TYR A 135 4.63 -4.90 -3.57
CA TYR A 135 5.50 -3.88 -3.01
C TYR A 135 6.95 -4.04 -3.48
N ASP A 136 7.62 -2.92 -3.70
CA ASP A 136 9.06 -2.87 -3.97
C ASP A 136 9.91 -3.06 -2.69
N SER A 137 11.23 -3.03 -2.83
CA SER A 137 12.16 -3.18 -1.71
C SER A 137 12.08 -2.04 -0.68
N GLN A 138 11.55 -0.88 -1.07
CA GLN A 138 11.32 0.29 -0.23
C GLN A 138 9.94 0.28 0.44
N GLY A 139 9.11 -0.72 0.14
CA GLY A 139 7.76 -0.85 0.66
C GLY A 139 6.74 0.06 -0.03
N ASN A 140 7.04 0.63 -1.20
CA ASN A 140 6.05 1.33 -1.99
C ASN A 140 5.27 0.35 -2.86
N LEU A 141 4.01 0.65 -3.12
CA LEU A 141 3.22 -0.10 -4.09
C LEU A 141 3.87 0.03 -5.47
N ASN A 142 4.12 -1.08 -6.15
CA ASN A 142 4.79 -1.05 -7.44
C ASN A 142 3.88 -0.45 -8.53
N VAL A 143 4.50 -0.05 -9.64
CA VAL A 143 3.83 0.64 -10.75
C VAL A 143 2.68 -0.17 -11.34
N VAL A 144 2.84 -1.49 -11.44
CA VAL A 144 1.85 -2.39 -12.03
C VAL A 144 0.61 -2.47 -11.15
N TRP A 145 0.77 -2.70 -9.84
CA TRP A 145 -0.36 -2.75 -8.92
C TRP A 145 -0.99 -1.38 -8.68
N SER A 146 -0.21 -0.29 -8.75
CA SER A 146 -0.77 1.06 -8.71
C SER A 146 -1.72 1.29 -9.88
N TYR A 147 -1.28 0.94 -11.10
CA TYR A 147 -2.10 1.00 -12.31
C TYR A 147 -3.32 0.06 -12.23
N VAL A 148 -3.12 -1.21 -11.88
CA VAL A 148 -4.19 -2.20 -11.79
C VAL A 148 -5.25 -1.80 -10.77
N LEU A 149 -4.85 -1.32 -9.58
CA LEU A 149 -5.80 -0.81 -8.60
C LEU A 149 -6.50 0.46 -9.07
N GLU A 150 -5.92 1.26 -9.95
CA GLU A 150 -6.62 2.41 -10.52
C GLU A 150 -7.64 1.98 -11.58
N GLN A 151 -7.27 1.05 -12.47
CA GLN A 151 -8.15 0.59 -13.55
C GLN A 151 -9.28 -0.31 -13.08
N ARG A 152 -9.00 -1.18 -12.09
CA ARG A 152 -9.95 -2.20 -11.61
C ARG A 152 -10.72 -1.74 -10.37
N SER A 153 -10.23 -0.75 -9.64
CA SER A 153 -11.00 -0.15 -8.54
C SER A 153 -12.17 0.59 -9.16
N PRO A 154 -13.41 0.14 -8.95
CA PRO A 154 -14.57 0.80 -9.50
C PRO A 154 -14.80 2.07 -8.69
N ALA A 155 -14.24 3.17 -9.17
CA ALA A 155 -14.65 4.50 -8.72
C ALA A 155 -16.07 4.86 -9.23
N ALA A 156 -16.72 3.98 -10.00
CA ALA A 156 -17.83 4.33 -10.88
C ALA A 156 -19.07 3.40 -10.88
N LEU A 157 -19.19 2.44 -9.97
CA LEU A 157 -20.39 1.59 -9.86
C LEU A 157 -21.18 1.98 -8.62
N ASP A 158 -22.34 2.64 -8.76
CA ASP A 158 -23.27 3.11 -7.70
C ASP A 158 -23.02 2.53 -6.28
N VAL A 159 -21.94 3.00 -5.64
CA VAL A 159 -21.37 2.37 -4.44
C VAL A 159 -22.23 2.65 -3.20
N HIS A 160 -23.28 3.47 -3.35
CA HIS A 160 -24.16 3.84 -2.25
C HIS A 160 -25.03 2.67 -1.77
N ASN A 161 -25.36 1.70 -2.64
CA ASN A 161 -26.24 0.58 -2.32
C ASN A 161 -25.54 -0.80 -2.35
N MET A 162 -24.21 -0.85 -2.47
CA MET A 162 -23.48 -2.11 -2.56
C MET A 162 -23.47 -2.86 -1.21
N SER A 163 -23.81 -4.16 -1.24
CA SER A 163 -23.68 -5.03 -0.07
C SER A 163 -22.23 -5.35 0.25
N HIS A 164 -21.94 -5.75 1.49
CA HIS A 164 -20.60 -6.18 1.88
C HIS A 164 -20.15 -7.44 1.14
N ASP A 165 -21.07 -8.34 0.79
CA ASP A 165 -20.80 -9.55 0.01
C ASP A 165 -20.41 -9.21 -1.43
N ALA A 166 -21.19 -8.35 -2.11
CA ALA A 166 -20.88 -7.92 -3.47
C ALA A 166 -19.51 -7.20 -3.54
N ARG A 167 -19.21 -6.38 -2.53
CA ARG A 167 -17.88 -5.77 -2.38
C ARG A 167 -16.80 -6.85 -2.18
N HIS A 168 -17.05 -7.85 -1.33
CA HIS A 168 -16.10 -8.92 -1.06
C HIS A 168 -15.73 -9.72 -2.31
N GLU A 169 -16.74 -10.06 -3.13
CA GLU A 169 -16.60 -10.72 -4.43
C GLU A 169 -15.85 -9.85 -5.43
N GLN A 170 -16.19 -8.56 -5.50
CA GLN A 170 -15.52 -7.61 -6.38
C GLN A 170 -14.01 -7.51 -6.10
N TRP A 171 -13.60 -7.60 -4.83
CA TRP A 171 -12.18 -7.61 -4.48
C TRP A 171 -11.44 -8.84 -5.03
N ALA A 172 -12.11 -9.96 -5.30
CA ALA A 172 -11.49 -11.08 -5.99
C ALA A 172 -11.10 -10.72 -7.43
N ALA A 173 -11.94 -9.95 -8.14
CA ALA A 173 -11.64 -9.47 -9.49
C ALA A 173 -10.54 -8.40 -9.49
N ILE A 174 -10.55 -7.48 -8.52
CA ILE A 174 -9.51 -6.45 -8.37
C ILE A 174 -8.13 -7.10 -8.18
N LEU A 175 -8.06 -8.10 -7.29
CA LEU A 175 -6.81 -8.78 -6.91
C LEU A 175 -6.44 -9.94 -7.84
N ALA A 176 -7.18 -10.16 -8.93
CA ALA A 176 -6.79 -11.13 -9.94
C ALA A 176 -5.36 -10.85 -10.44
N PRO A 177 -4.55 -11.87 -10.78
CA PRO A 177 -3.21 -11.65 -11.28
C PRO A 177 -3.17 -10.63 -12.44
N PRO A 178 -2.25 -9.65 -12.44
CA PRO A 178 -2.09 -8.74 -13.56
C PRO A 178 -1.78 -9.50 -14.85
N THR A 179 -2.48 -9.15 -15.93
CA THR A 179 -2.27 -9.72 -17.26
C THR A 179 -1.05 -9.07 -17.94
N TYR A 180 -0.54 -9.68 -19.01
CA TYR A 180 0.52 -9.07 -19.82
C TYR A 180 0.16 -7.65 -20.30
N SER A 181 -1.11 -7.43 -20.67
CA SER A 181 -1.60 -6.11 -21.09
C SER A 181 -1.53 -5.09 -19.95
N ASP A 182 -1.85 -5.50 -18.72
CA ASP A 182 -1.75 -4.64 -17.53
C ASP A 182 -0.30 -4.20 -17.31
N TYR A 183 0.67 -5.12 -17.42
CA TYR A 183 2.09 -4.79 -17.33
C TYR A 183 2.50 -3.77 -18.40
N PHE A 184 2.15 -4.03 -19.66
CA PHE A 184 2.49 -3.15 -20.77
C PHE A 184 1.92 -1.74 -20.56
N HIS A 185 0.63 -1.62 -20.24
CA HIS A 185 0.00 -0.32 -20.03
C HIS A 185 0.49 0.39 -18.77
N ALA A 186 0.77 -0.32 -17.69
CA ALA A 186 1.33 0.26 -16.48
C ALA A 186 2.70 0.92 -16.74
N TYR A 187 3.61 0.19 -17.39
CA TYR A 187 4.93 0.74 -17.73
C TYR A 187 4.87 1.84 -18.79
N LEU A 188 3.95 1.74 -19.76
CA LEU A 188 3.73 2.80 -20.75
C LEU A 188 3.20 4.08 -20.08
N ALA A 189 2.23 3.96 -19.17
CA ALA A 189 1.69 5.09 -18.42
C ALA A 189 2.77 5.74 -17.55
N TYR A 190 3.60 4.93 -16.90
CA TYR A 190 4.73 5.41 -16.10
C TYR A 190 5.80 6.11 -16.95
N ALA A 191 6.22 5.53 -18.07
CA ALA A 191 7.17 6.17 -18.98
C ALA A 191 6.63 7.51 -19.51
N ARG A 192 5.33 7.59 -19.81
CA ARG A 192 4.67 8.84 -20.21
C ARG A 192 4.66 9.87 -19.09
N SER A 193 4.41 9.49 -17.83
CA SER A 193 4.43 10.43 -16.71
C SER A 193 5.83 10.97 -16.45
N GLU A 194 6.86 10.12 -16.51
CA GLU A 194 8.26 10.53 -16.34
C GLU A 194 8.72 11.45 -17.48
N LEU A 195 8.36 11.12 -18.73
CA LEU A 195 8.65 11.96 -19.89
C LEU A 195 7.95 13.32 -19.78
N LYS A 196 6.68 13.33 -19.36
CA LYS A 196 5.93 14.57 -19.14
C LYS A 196 6.56 15.42 -18.05
N ALA A 197 6.92 14.85 -16.91
CA ALA A 197 7.59 15.58 -15.83
C ALA A 197 8.93 16.17 -16.31
N THR A 198 9.70 15.41 -17.09
CA THR A 198 10.95 15.89 -17.69
C THR A 198 10.70 17.02 -18.69
N TYR A 199 9.69 16.87 -19.55
CA TYR A 199 9.31 17.90 -20.51
C TYR A 199 8.83 19.18 -19.82
N ASP A 200 7.96 19.07 -18.81
CA ASP A 200 7.45 20.20 -18.03
C ASP A 200 8.61 20.92 -17.32
N TRP A 201 9.60 20.18 -16.81
CA TRP A 201 10.82 20.74 -16.23
C TRP A 201 11.66 21.49 -17.28
N VAL A 202 11.96 20.86 -18.42
CA VAL A 202 12.73 21.49 -19.51
C VAL A 202 12.03 22.75 -20.01
N TYR A 203 10.71 22.70 -20.16
CA TYR A 203 9.90 23.83 -20.57
C TYR A 203 9.95 24.96 -19.52
N MET A 204 9.80 24.64 -18.24
CA MET A 204 9.89 25.61 -17.14
C MET A 204 11.24 26.32 -17.09
N PHE A 205 12.33 25.61 -17.38
CA PHE A 205 13.70 26.15 -17.38
C PHE A 205 14.22 26.50 -18.78
N PHE A 206 13.37 26.57 -19.79
CA PHE A 206 13.76 26.69 -21.20
C PHE A 206 14.72 27.87 -21.45
N TRP A 207 14.40 29.05 -20.91
CA TRP A 207 15.22 30.26 -21.07
C TRP A 207 16.55 30.16 -20.32
N GLN A 208 16.57 29.56 -19.13
CA GLN A 208 17.80 29.36 -18.36
C GLN A 208 18.73 28.36 -19.07
N LEU A 209 18.19 27.24 -19.55
CA LEU A 209 18.93 26.24 -20.33
C LEU A 209 19.48 26.85 -21.63
N SER A 210 18.66 27.60 -22.36
CA SER A 210 19.09 28.30 -23.58
C SER A 210 20.22 29.28 -23.31
N THR A 211 20.10 30.09 -22.26
CA THR A 211 21.14 31.08 -21.89
C THR A 211 22.46 30.42 -21.51
N ILE A 212 22.41 29.31 -20.77
CA ILE A 212 23.60 28.52 -20.43
C ILE A 212 24.24 27.94 -21.70
N LEU A 213 23.45 27.35 -22.61
CA LEU A 213 23.94 26.77 -23.86
C LEU A 213 24.60 27.84 -24.76
N TYR A 214 23.98 29.00 -24.93
CA TYR A 214 24.57 30.12 -25.68
C TYR A 214 25.86 30.62 -25.04
N SER A 215 25.90 30.72 -23.71
CA SER A 215 27.11 31.16 -22.99
C SER A 215 28.26 30.16 -23.11
N LEU A 216 27.97 28.86 -23.05
CA LEU A 216 28.95 27.79 -23.28
C LEU A 216 29.46 27.81 -24.72
N HIS A 217 28.58 27.99 -25.70
CA HIS A 217 28.97 28.08 -27.11
C HIS A 217 29.84 29.32 -27.38
N THR A 218 29.48 30.46 -26.80
CA THR A 218 30.27 31.70 -26.88
C THR A 218 31.65 31.52 -26.25
N LEU A 219 31.74 30.87 -25.09
CA LEU A 219 33.02 30.55 -24.46
C LEU A 219 33.89 29.63 -25.33
N ALA A 220 33.29 28.60 -25.93
CA ALA A 220 33.99 27.64 -26.78
C ALA A 220 34.56 28.30 -28.06
N LEU A 221 33.85 29.28 -28.62
CA LEU A 221 34.27 30.04 -29.80
C LEU A 221 35.31 31.11 -29.45
N CYS A 222 35.04 31.95 -28.45
CA CYS A 222 35.86 33.12 -28.15
C CYS A 222 37.11 32.79 -27.32
N LYS A 223 37.07 31.71 -26.51
CA LYS A 223 38.18 31.22 -25.65
C LYS A 223 38.91 32.31 -24.87
N ASN A 224 38.21 33.35 -24.44
CA ASN A 224 38.79 34.52 -23.79
C ASN A 224 38.21 34.75 -22.38
N ARG A 225 38.96 35.50 -21.56
CA ARG A 225 38.59 35.76 -20.15
C ARG A 225 37.22 36.47 -20.01
N PRO A 226 36.85 37.45 -20.85
CA PRO A 226 35.52 38.06 -20.78
C PRO A 226 34.37 37.07 -21.00
N ALA A 227 34.47 36.18 -21.99
CA ALA A 227 33.44 35.15 -22.22
C ALA A 227 33.33 34.18 -21.04
N PHE A 228 34.45 33.87 -20.37
CA PHE A 228 34.45 33.05 -19.17
C PHE A 228 33.72 33.75 -18.01
N TYR A 229 34.01 35.03 -17.74
CA TYR A 229 33.31 35.78 -16.69
C TYR A 229 31.81 35.96 -16.99
N ALA A 230 31.44 36.14 -18.26
CA ALA A 230 30.04 36.19 -18.68
C ALA A 230 29.30 34.86 -18.38
N LEU A 231 29.93 33.71 -18.66
CA LEU A 231 29.37 32.41 -18.30
C LEU A 231 29.22 32.25 -16.78
N VAL A 232 30.24 32.63 -15.99
CA VAL A 232 30.19 32.57 -14.52
C VAL A 232 29.04 33.44 -13.98
N PHE A 233 28.83 34.63 -14.54
CA PHE A 233 27.72 35.51 -14.16
C PHE A 233 26.36 34.89 -14.50
N VAL A 234 26.20 34.34 -15.71
CA VAL A 234 24.97 33.64 -16.14
C VAL A 234 24.67 32.45 -15.23
N LEU A 235 25.69 31.65 -14.87
CA LEU A 235 25.54 30.54 -13.94
C LEU A 235 25.11 31.02 -12.55
N GLY A 236 25.70 32.11 -12.05
CA GLY A 236 25.27 32.75 -10.80
C GLY A 236 23.80 33.17 -10.82
N CYS A 237 23.36 33.84 -11.89
CA CYS A 237 21.98 34.26 -12.08
C CYS A 237 21.00 33.09 -12.30
N ALA A 238 21.44 31.98 -12.91
CA ALA A 238 20.61 30.79 -13.09
C ALA A 238 20.39 30.02 -11.77
N VAL A 239 21.35 30.11 -10.83
CA VAL A 239 21.32 29.39 -9.54
C VAL A 239 20.61 30.18 -8.43
N LEU A 240 20.71 31.52 -8.43
CA LEU A 240 20.13 32.38 -7.39
C LEU A 240 18.59 32.24 -7.20
N PRO A 241 17.77 32.09 -8.25
CA PRO A 241 16.32 31.86 -8.10
C PRO A 241 15.99 30.53 -7.41
N ASN A 242 16.80 29.48 -7.62
CA ASN A 242 16.58 28.16 -7.00
C ASN A 242 16.81 28.17 -5.49
N PHE A 243 17.72 29.01 -4.99
CA PHE A 243 17.91 29.22 -3.55
C PHE A 243 16.72 29.96 -2.89
N ARG A 244 16.10 30.91 -3.61
CA ARG A 244 14.93 31.65 -3.11
C ARG A 244 13.67 30.78 -3.02
N LEU A 245 13.47 29.87 -3.96
CA LEU A 245 12.32 28.94 -3.96
C LEU A 245 12.42 27.91 -2.83
N GLN A 246 13.59 27.32 -2.58
CA GLN A 246 13.80 26.41 -1.45
C GLN A 246 13.67 27.09 -0.08
N SER A 247 14.04 28.38 0.05
CA SER A 247 13.85 29.11 1.31
C SER A 247 12.37 29.41 1.60
N THR A 248 11.57 29.69 0.56
CA THR A 248 10.12 29.94 0.72
C THR A 248 9.32 28.68 1.06
N GLU A 249 9.73 27.51 0.58
CA GLU A 249 9.08 26.24 0.90
C GLU A 249 9.37 25.82 2.37
N LYS A 250 10.61 26.01 2.84
CA LYS A 250 10.97 25.82 4.26
C LYS A 250 10.23 26.79 5.20
N GLN A 251 9.97 28.04 4.78
CA GLN A 251 9.20 29.00 5.58
C GLN A 251 7.70 28.69 5.66
N LYS A 252 7.11 28.07 4.64
CA LYS A 252 5.70 27.61 4.68
C LYS A 252 5.47 26.45 5.65
N VAL A 253 6.47 25.61 5.88
CA VAL A 253 6.40 24.47 6.83
C VAL A 253 6.61 24.92 8.29
N SER A 254 7.18 26.11 8.54
CA SER A 254 7.53 26.56 9.90
C SER A 254 6.58 27.59 10.52
N SER A 255 5.43 27.90 9.89
CA SER A 255 4.44 28.78 10.53
C SER A 255 3.60 27.98 11.54
N PRO A 256 3.69 28.23 12.86
CA PRO A 256 2.82 27.59 13.83
C PRO A 256 1.41 28.18 13.68
N LYS A 257 0.40 27.31 13.68
CA LYS A 257 -0.98 27.73 13.95
C LYS A 257 -1.00 28.40 15.32
N LYS A 258 -1.31 29.69 15.34
CA LYS A 258 -1.95 30.33 16.51
C LYS A 258 -3.44 30.07 16.45
#